data_AF-A0AAI9K5F2-F1
#
_entry.id   AF-A0AAI9K5F2-F1
#
_cell.length_a   1.000
_cell.length_b   1.000
_cell.length_c   1.000
_cell.angle_alpha   90.00
_cell.angle_beta   90.00
_cell.angle_gamma   90.00
#
_symmetry.space_group_name_H-M   'P 1'
#
loop_
_entity.id
_entity.type
_entity.pdbx_description
1 polymer ?
#
loop_
_entity_poly.entity_id
_entity_poly.type
_entity_poly.pdbx_seq_one_letter_code
_entity_poly.pdbx_strand_id
1 'polypeptide(L)'
;MRAKKIFAAGMVAVMCAGLMTGCGSNDTKSQFKKFSKCATIDKAAYTDIEYVPASREVSEDDVNSAISSFCSDNSETTEDKTSTVADGDKINVDYVETVSGTEKDSKTDYTLTMGNNTLGDGSDDQLIGSKPGDVKTITVTYPDDYSDTTVAGLTAEYKVTINYISVTTVPEYTDALVKKATDGEYTTTDDYTAHLKEDVQKDKDDSADETDRTSVLKAVEEKVTFDKYPEDEVASYVQSMVSNVRSAADNYGIDFEAYMKYFYGYEDEASFLEYLHTTVENVMKEKIVVSCIAMDNDLIADNADIKAYRQKVMDKNNLENDSDVDKYYSESDLMFYATEENVLDYLMNRSVQVEATATDASEAATEE
;
A
#
# COMPACT_ATOMS: atom_id res chain seq x y z
N MET A 1 -14.29 5.40 8.05
CA MET A 1 -13.95 4.33 7.08
C MET A 1 -12.53 4.55 6.63
N ARG A 2 -11.55 3.95 7.32
CA ARG A 2 -10.17 3.94 6.83
C ARG A 2 -10.14 2.96 5.66
N ALA A 3 -9.76 3.42 4.47
CA ALA A 3 -9.37 2.51 3.41
C ALA A 3 -8.18 1.73 3.96
N LYS A 4 -8.44 0.49 4.40
CA LYS A 4 -7.42 -0.42 4.90
C LYS A 4 -6.47 -0.65 3.73
N LYS A 5 -5.29 -0.06 3.81
CA LYS A 5 -4.20 -0.34 2.88
C LYS A 5 -3.91 -1.82 3.05
N ILE A 6 -4.24 -2.61 2.04
CA ILE A 6 -3.82 -3.99 1.91
C ILE A 6 -2.29 -3.91 1.75
N PHE A 7 -1.56 -4.06 2.86
CA PHE A 7 -0.12 -4.25 2.81
C PHE A 7 0.10 -5.67 2.31
N ALA A 8 0.32 -5.79 0.99
CA ALA A 8 0.93 -6.99 0.43
C ALA A 8 2.40 -7.00 0.90
N ALA A 9 2.66 -7.74 1.96
CA ALA A 9 3.99 -8.17 2.35
C ALA A 9 4.66 -8.87 1.16
N GLY A 10 5.91 -8.49 0.86
CA GLY A 10 6.86 -9.25 0.04
C GLY A 10 6.69 -9.16 -1.47
N MET A 11 7.76 -8.68 -2.12
CA MET A 11 7.99 -8.73 -3.58
C MET A 11 6.82 -8.21 -4.41
N VAL A 12 6.85 -6.90 -4.70
CA VAL A 12 6.07 -6.18 -5.73
C VAL A 12 4.94 -7.04 -6.27
N ALA A 13 3.88 -7.19 -5.48
CA ALA A 13 2.60 -7.61 -6.00
C ALA A 13 2.11 -6.48 -6.91
N VAL A 14 2.73 -6.34 -8.09
CA VAL A 14 1.99 -5.91 -9.25
C VAL A 14 0.78 -6.82 -9.22
N MET A 15 -0.38 -6.26 -8.90
CA MET A 15 -1.64 -6.93 -9.09
C MET A 15 -1.72 -7.31 -10.57
N CYS A 16 -1.22 -8.50 -10.90
CA CYS A 16 -1.45 -9.19 -12.14
C CYS A 16 -2.85 -9.79 -12.08
N ALA A 17 -3.82 -8.98 -11.63
CA ALA A 17 -5.21 -9.34 -11.63
C ALA A 17 -5.63 -9.50 -13.10
N GLY A 18 -5.70 -10.77 -13.51
CA GLY A 18 -6.44 -11.23 -14.66
C GLY A 18 -5.70 -11.17 -15.99
N LEU A 19 -4.87 -12.17 -16.28
CA LEU A 19 -4.51 -12.53 -17.66
C LEU A 19 -4.33 -14.04 -17.90
N MET A 20 -5.19 -14.86 -17.31
CA MET A 20 -5.32 -16.26 -17.72
C MET A 20 -6.79 -16.59 -18.00
N THR A 21 -7.45 -15.84 -18.89
CA THR A 21 -8.65 -16.32 -19.60
C THR A 21 -8.26 -17.29 -20.71
N GLY A 22 -7.50 -18.33 -20.34
CA GLY A 22 -7.25 -19.50 -21.17
C GLY A 22 -8.11 -20.65 -20.67
N CYS A 23 -9.34 -20.77 -21.17
CA CYS A 23 -10.09 -22.03 -21.10
C CYS A 23 -9.29 -23.10 -21.86
N GLY A 24 -8.46 -23.87 -21.15
CA GLY A 24 -7.56 -24.82 -21.79
C GLY A 24 -6.88 -25.79 -20.84
N SER A 25 -7.66 -26.70 -20.26
CA SER A 25 -7.25 -27.95 -19.56
C SER A 25 -6.34 -27.83 -18.33
N ASN A 26 -6.71 -28.54 -17.26
CA ASN A 26 -6.01 -28.73 -15.97
C ASN A 26 -4.60 -29.38 -16.06
N ASP A 27 -3.77 -29.06 -17.06
CA ASP A 27 -2.37 -29.47 -17.04
C ASP A 27 -1.58 -28.42 -16.25
N THR A 28 -1.67 -28.51 -14.92
CA THR A 28 -0.97 -27.63 -13.97
C THR A 28 0.54 -27.60 -14.22
N LYS A 29 1.12 -28.66 -14.78
CA LYS A 29 2.54 -28.73 -15.17
C LYS A 29 2.84 -27.97 -16.46
N SER A 30 1.85 -27.65 -17.29
CA SER A 30 2.03 -26.97 -18.58
C SER A 30 2.52 -25.54 -18.42
N GLN A 31 2.01 -24.79 -17.42
CA GLN A 31 2.45 -23.41 -17.17
C GLN A 31 3.92 -23.36 -16.72
N PHE A 32 4.32 -24.20 -15.75
CA PHE A 32 5.70 -24.27 -15.28
C PHE A 32 6.63 -24.74 -16.40
N LYS A 33 6.19 -25.73 -17.20
CA LYS A 33 6.93 -26.20 -18.38
C LYS A 33 7.11 -25.14 -19.46
N LYS A 34 6.24 -24.14 -19.52
CA LYS A 34 6.41 -23.02 -20.45
C LYS A 34 7.56 -22.12 -19.99
N PHE A 35 7.53 -21.69 -18.73
CA PHE A 35 8.58 -20.84 -18.16
C PHE A 35 9.93 -21.56 -18.04
N SER A 36 9.93 -22.84 -17.67
CA SER A 36 11.15 -23.63 -17.51
C SER A 36 11.92 -23.88 -18.82
N LYS A 37 11.34 -23.54 -19.98
CA LYS A 37 12.01 -23.61 -21.29
C LYS A 37 12.73 -22.30 -21.66
N CYS A 38 12.62 -21.28 -20.82
CA CYS A 38 13.20 -19.96 -21.07
C CYS A 38 14.60 -19.80 -20.48
N ALA A 39 15.02 -20.71 -19.60
CA ALA A 39 16.38 -20.78 -19.09
C ALA A 39 16.76 -22.23 -18.78
N THR A 40 18.05 -22.50 -18.70
CA THR A 40 18.60 -23.72 -18.08
C THR A 40 19.38 -23.30 -16.84
N ILE A 41 19.04 -23.86 -15.68
CA ILE A 41 19.68 -23.53 -14.41
C ILE A 41 20.58 -24.69 -13.99
N ASP A 42 21.88 -24.43 -13.84
CA ASP A 42 22.79 -25.42 -13.24
C ASP A 42 22.40 -25.62 -11.76
N LYS A 43 22.38 -26.88 -11.31
CA LYS A 43 22.12 -27.19 -9.88
C LYS A 43 23.10 -26.46 -8.96
N ALA A 44 24.33 -26.21 -9.42
CA ALA A 44 25.32 -25.44 -8.71
C ALA A 44 24.87 -23.99 -8.40
N ALA A 45 23.93 -23.43 -9.16
CA ALA A 45 23.42 -22.08 -8.94
C ALA A 45 22.57 -21.96 -7.65
N TYR A 46 21.95 -23.07 -7.22
CA TYR A 46 21.06 -23.11 -6.05
C TYR A 46 21.51 -24.13 -4.98
N THR A 47 22.80 -24.46 -4.96
CA THR A 47 23.48 -25.16 -3.86
C THR A 47 24.45 -24.19 -3.18
N ASP A 48 24.54 -24.26 -1.85
CA ASP A 48 25.45 -23.41 -1.05
C ASP A 48 25.21 -21.90 -1.23
N ILE A 49 23.95 -21.47 -1.14
CA ILE A 49 23.58 -20.06 -1.23
C ILE A 49 23.89 -19.40 0.11
N GLU A 50 24.75 -18.40 0.11
CA GLU A 50 25.00 -17.57 1.29
C GLU A 50 24.02 -16.39 1.30
N TYR A 51 23.49 -16.06 2.49
CA TYR A 51 22.71 -14.84 2.69
C TYR A 51 23.01 -14.23 4.06
N VAL A 52 22.89 -12.91 4.14
CA VAL A 52 22.96 -12.17 5.40
C VAL A 52 21.55 -12.14 5.98
N PRO A 53 21.31 -12.69 7.19
CA PRO A 53 19.98 -12.69 7.77
C PRO A 53 19.53 -11.28 8.14
N ALA A 54 18.29 -10.94 7.77
CA ALA A 54 17.61 -9.73 8.21
C ALA A 54 17.42 -9.73 9.73
N SER A 55 17.50 -8.55 10.33
CA SER A 55 17.38 -8.38 11.77
C SER A 55 15.99 -8.77 12.26
N ARG A 56 15.95 -9.57 13.33
CA ARG A 56 14.74 -9.95 14.07
C ARG A 56 14.69 -9.31 15.46
N GLU A 57 15.62 -8.40 15.74
CA GLU A 57 15.67 -7.74 17.04
C GLU A 57 14.57 -6.67 17.15
N VAL A 58 13.81 -6.76 18.25
CA VAL A 58 12.84 -5.73 18.62
C VAL A 58 13.54 -4.69 19.48
N SER A 59 13.60 -3.46 18.98
CA SER A 59 14.13 -2.32 19.71
C SER A 59 13.08 -1.70 20.64
N GLU A 60 13.54 -0.85 21.56
CA GLU A 60 12.63 -0.06 22.41
C GLU A 60 11.82 0.95 21.58
N ASP A 61 12.40 1.49 20.50
CA ASP A 61 11.73 2.44 19.61
C ASP A 61 10.60 1.78 18.81
N ASP A 62 10.74 0.49 18.43
CA ASP A 62 9.66 -0.27 17.79
C ASP A 62 8.46 -0.39 18.75
N VAL A 63 8.72 -0.74 20.01
CA VAL A 63 7.67 -0.88 21.05
C VAL A 63 7.02 0.48 21.37
N ASN A 64 7.82 1.54 21.49
CA ASN A 64 7.32 2.90 21.72
C ASN A 64 6.46 3.40 20.55
N SER A 65 6.81 3.03 19.31
CA SER A 65 6.03 3.35 18.11
C SER A 65 4.70 2.60 18.09
N ALA A 66 4.67 1.34 18.51
CA ALA A 66 3.45 0.56 18.66
C ALA A 66 2.51 1.17 19.73
N ILE A 67 3.05 1.56 20.88
CA ILE A 67 2.30 2.26 21.94
C ILE A 67 1.75 3.60 21.44
N SER A 68 2.55 4.37 20.72
CA SER A 68 2.15 5.67 20.18
C SER A 68 1.03 5.52 19.13
N SER A 69 1.12 4.49 18.29
CA SER A 69 0.08 4.15 17.32
C SER A 69 -1.20 3.72 18.01
N PHE A 70 -1.11 2.87 19.04
CA PHE A 70 -2.26 2.49 19.86
C PHE A 70 -2.96 3.70 20.49
N CYS A 71 -2.21 4.64 21.07
CA CYS A 71 -2.79 5.85 21.63
C CYS A 71 -3.44 6.71 20.55
N SER A 72 -2.77 6.87 19.40
CA SER A 72 -3.28 7.64 18.27
C SER A 72 -4.57 7.06 17.70
N ASP A 73 -4.68 5.73 17.62
CA ASP A 73 -5.89 5.04 17.16
C ASP A 73 -7.06 5.14 18.14
N ASN A 74 -6.76 5.40 19.41
CA ASN A 74 -7.75 5.67 20.45
C ASN A 74 -7.95 7.18 20.72
N SER A 75 -7.56 8.04 19.77
CA SER A 75 -7.82 9.47 19.87
C SER A 75 -9.30 9.77 19.99
N GLU A 76 -9.65 10.73 20.84
CA GLU A 76 -11.02 11.21 21.00
C GLU A 76 -11.18 12.58 20.33
N THR A 77 -12.20 12.70 19.49
CA THR A 77 -12.59 13.98 18.89
C THR A 77 -13.73 14.59 19.71
N THR A 78 -13.56 15.83 20.14
CA THR A 78 -14.55 16.59 20.90
C THR A 78 -14.88 17.92 20.20
N GLU A 79 -16.05 18.47 20.52
CA GLU A 79 -16.49 19.76 20.01
C GLU A 79 -16.13 20.88 21.00
N ASP A 80 -15.27 21.80 20.59
CA ASP A 80 -15.03 23.05 21.32
C ASP A 80 -15.94 24.15 20.76
N LYS A 81 -16.84 24.65 21.63
CA LYS A 81 -17.80 25.71 21.33
C LYS A 81 -17.46 27.06 21.97
N THR A 82 -16.25 27.18 22.51
CA THR A 82 -15.87 28.30 23.39
C THR A 82 -14.61 29.04 22.92
N SER A 83 -13.65 28.30 22.37
CA SER A 83 -12.40 28.86 21.86
C SER A 83 -12.62 29.68 20.61
N THR A 84 -11.58 30.41 20.26
CA THR A 84 -11.53 31.22 19.04
C THR A 84 -10.77 30.45 17.98
N VAL A 85 -11.28 30.44 16.76
CA VAL A 85 -10.67 29.77 15.61
C VAL A 85 -9.27 30.33 15.36
N ALA A 86 -8.29 29.44 15.27
CA ALA A 86 -6.90 29.72 14.95
C ALA A 86 -6.48 29.02 13.64
N ASP A 87 -5.33 29.41 13.12
CA ASP A 87 -4.69 28.71 12.00
C ASP A 87 -4.37 27.25 12.39
N GLY A 88 -4.59 26.32 11.46
CA GLY A 88 -4.46 24.87 11.70
C GLY A 88 -5.68 24.19 12.36
N ASP A 89 -6.66 24.94 12.89
CA ASP A 89 -7.85 24.35 13.49
C ASP A 89 -8.72 23.63 12.45
N LYS A 90 -9.34 22.53 12.86
CA LYS A 90 -10.44 21.93 12.11
C LYS A 90 -11.75 22.49 12.63
N ILE A 91 -12.55 23.12 11.78
CA ILE A 91 -13.83 23.71 12.16
C ILE A 91 -14.97 23.03 11.42
N ASN A 92 -16.08 22.79 12.10
CA ASN A 92 -17.33 22.37 11.48
C ASN A 92 -18.16 23.62 11.16
N VAL A 93 -18.66 23.71 9.93
CA VAL A 93 -19.40 24.85 9.42
C VAL A 93 -20.60 24.45 8.57
N ASP A 94 -21.56 25.35 8.50
CA ASP A 94 -22.55 25.38 7.43
C ASP A 94 -22.25 26.59 6.55
N TYR A 95 -22.30 26.45 5.23
CA TYR A 95 -22.13 27.60 4.34
C TYR A 95 -23.08 27.57 3.16
N VAL A 96 -23.38 28.77 2.67
CA VAL A 96 -24.03 29.01 1.38
C VAL A 96 -23.13 29.90 0.55
N GLU A 97 -22.75 29.43 -0.64
CA GLU A 97 -22.02 30.18 -1.64
C GLU A 97 -22.99 30.88 -2.59
N THR A 98 -22.76 32.17 -2.83
CA THR A 98 -23.46 32.91 -3.86
C THR A 98 -22.49 33.63 -4.78
N VAL A 99 -22.76 33.62 -6.08
CA VAL A 99 -22.01 34.39 -7.09
C VAL A 99 -22.99 35.26 -7.84
N SER A 100 -22.74 36.57 -7.90
CA SER A 100 -23.65 37.54 -8.52
C SER A 100 -25.10 37.43 -8.03
N GLY A 101 -25.29 37.17 -6.73
CA GLY A 101 -26.60 37.05 -6.09
C GLY A 101 -27.37 35.75 -6.37
N THR A 102 -26.77 34.78 -7.06
CA THR A 102 -27.35 33.44 -7.28
C THR A 102 -26.60 32.41 -6.45
N GLU A 103 -27.32 31.56 -5.72
CA GLU A 103 -26.74 30.43 -4.97
C GLU A 103 -26.07 29.43 -5.93
N LYS A 104 -24.85 29.01 -5.59
CA LYS A 104 -24.03 28.09 -6.39
C LYS A 104 -23.81 26.75 -5.69
N ASP A 105 -23.50 26.79 -4.40
CA ASP A 105 -23.32 25.61 -3.55
C ASP A 105 -23.82 25.89 -2.13
N SER A 106 -24.18 24.84 -1.41
CA SER A 106 -24.45 24.89 0.01
C SER A 106 -24.06 23.58 0.67
N LYS A 107 -23.43 23.68 1.84
CA LYS A 107 -23.02 22.53 2.67
C LYS A 107 -23.48 22.72 4.10
N THR A 108 -23.85 21.61 4.72
CA THR A 108 -24.13 21.51 6.15
C THR A 108 -23.16 20.50 6.77
N ASP A 109 -22.80 20.70 8.04
CA ASP A 109 -21.86 19.86 8.78
C ASP A 109 -20.51 19.64 8.05
N TYR A 110 -20.05 20.66 7.34
CA TYR A 110 -18.82 20.58 6.55
C TYR A 110 -17.59 20.88 7.40
N THR A 111 -16.54 20.07 7.27
CA THR A 111 -15.29 20.30 8.02
C THR A 111 -14.27 21.04 7.16
N LEU A 112 -13.86 22.22 7.61
CA LEU A 112 -12.74 22.99 7.05
C LEU A 112 -11.51 22.82 7.93
N THR A 113 -10.33 22.78 7.33
CA THR A 113 -9.06 22.92 8.06
C THR A 113 -8.49 24.30 7.74
N MET A 114 -8.33 25.14 8.75
CA MET A 114 -7.78 26.49 8.60
C MET A 114 -6.31 26.41 8.21
N GLY A 115 -5.90 27.26 7.27
CA GLY A 115 -4.57 27.31 6.67
C GLY A 115 -4.47 26.67 5.28
N ASN A 116 -5.51 25.95 4.83
CA ASN A 116 -5.52 25.24 3.54
C ASN A 116 -6.27 26.00 2.42
N ASN A 117 -6.89 27.15 2.72
CA ASN A 117 -7.69 27.96 1.79
C ASN A 117 -8.73 27.12 1.03
N THR A 118 -9.43 26.22 1.73
CA THR A 118 -10.34 25.24 1.08
C THR A 118 -11.48 25.91 0.31
N LEU A 119 -11.97 27.06 0.79
CA LEU A 119 -13.00 27.85 0.07
C LEU A 119 -12.40 28.83 -0.95
N GLY A 120 -11.08 28.78 -1.15
CA GLY A 120 -10.26 29.60 -2.04
C GLY A 120 -9.40 30.64 -1.30
N ASP A 121 -8.50 31.29 -2.04
CA ASP A 121 -7.42 32.09 -1.46
C ASP A 121 -7.91 33.24 -0.58
N GLY A 122 -7.35 33.33 0.63
CA GLY A 122 -7.70 34.36 1.62
C GLY A 122 -9.03 34.13 2.33
N SER A 123 -9.68 32.98 2.14
CA SER A 123 -10.89 32.61 2.87
C SER A 123 -10.62 32.40 4.37
N ASP A 124 -9.52 31.72 4.70
CA ASP A 124 -9.21 31.33 6.07
C ASP A 124 -8.93 32.55 6.97
N ASP A 125 -8.19 33.54 6.47
CA ASP A 125 -7.88 34.79 7.19
C ASP A 125 -9.14 35.54 7.66
N GLN A 126 -10.25 35.40 6.92
CA GLN A 126 -11.52 36.05 7.25
C GLN A 126 -12.29 35.30 8.34
N LEU A 127 -12.03 34.00 8.50
CA LEU A 127 -12.66 33.12 9.48
C LEU A 127 -11.83 32.98 10.76
N ILE A 128 -10.51 33.06 10.68
CA ILE A 128 -9.62 33.08 11.85
C ILE A 128 -10.02 34.24 12.79
N GLY A 129 -10.00 33.97 14.10
CA GLY A 129 -10.44 34.91 15.12
C GLY A 129 -11.95 34.88 15.41
N SER A 130 -12.74 34.11 14.65
CA SER A 130 -14.17 33.92 14.92
C SER A 130 -14.42 32.89 16.02
N LYS A 131 -15.65 32.84 16.54
CA LYS A 131 -16.07 31.86 17.54
C LYS A 131 -17.18 30.95 17.01
N PRO A 132 -17.30 29.73 17.54
CA PRO A 132 -18.49 28.92 17.35
C PRO A 132 -19.78 29.70 17.68
N GLY A 133 -20.77 29.58 16.80
CA GLY A 133 -22.02 30.35 16.77
C GLY A 133 -21.96 31.62 15.91
N ASP A 134 -20.79 32.08 15.49
CA ASP A 134 -20.67 33.24 14.62
C ASP A 134 -21.16 32.92 13.20
N VAL A 135 -21.84 33.90 12.61
CA VAL A 135 -22.21 33.91 11.19
C VAL A 135 -21.44 35.02 10.51
N LYS A 136 -20.56 34.66 9.57
CA LYS A 136 -19.77 35.61 8.78
C LYS A 136 -20.08 35.46 7.30
N THR A 137 -20.10 36.59 6.61
CA THR A 137 -19.99 36.61 5.16
C THR A 137 -18.53 36.87 4.81
N ILE A 138 -17.91 35.92 4.13
CA ILE A 138 -16.55 36.06 3.59
C ILE A 138 -16.63 36.14 2.07
N THR A 139 -15.63 36.75 1.45
CA THR A 139 -15.57 36.89 -0.01
C THR A 139 -14.31 36.28 -0.56
N VAL A 140 -14.44 35.54 -1.66
CA VAL A 140 -13.33 34.90 -2.38
C VAL A 140 -13.49 35.19 -3.86
N THR A 141 -12.39 35.48 -4.56
CA THR A 141 -12.42 35.70 -6.02
C THR A 141 -11.90 34.47 -6.74
N TYR A 142 -12.69 33.96 -7.68
CA TYR A 142 -12.24 32.89 -8.56
C TYR A 142 -11.10 33.39 -9.46
N PRO A 143 -10.05 32.59 -9.69
CA PRO A 143 -9.01 32.91 -10.65
C PRO A 143 -9.56 33.21 -12.04
N ASP A 144 -8.87 34.06 -12.81
CA ASP A 144 -9.27 34.39 -14.19
C ASP A 144 -9.21 33.16 -15.12
N ASP A 145 -8.36 32.18 -14.81
CA ASP A 145 -8.17 30.93 -15.54
C ASP A 145 -8.96 29.74 -14.95
N TYR A 146 -9.95 30.01 -14.09
CA TYR A 146 -10.78 28.97 -13.51
C TYR A 146 -11.54 28.18 -14.60
N SER A 147 -11.57 26.85 -14.46
CA SER A 147 -12.08 25.93 -15.48
C SER A 147 -13.57 26.16 -15.81
N ASP A 148 -14.36 26.58 -14.81
CA ASP A 148 -15.72 27.06 -15.03
C ASP A 148 -15.74 28.55 -15.42
N THR A 149 -15.79 28.78 -16.73
CA THR A 149 -15.89 30.12 -17.33
C THR A 149 -17.10 30.94 -16.89
N THR A 150 -18.11 30.34 -16.24
CA THR A 150 -19.29 31.07 -15.74
C THR A 150 -19.03 31.79 -14.41
N VAL A 151 -17.95 31.42 -13.70
CA VAL A 151 -17.55 32.03 -12.42
C VAL A 151 -16.12 32.58 -12.42
N ALA A 152 -15.30 32.25 -13.43
CA ALA A 152 -13.94 32.77 -13.58
C ALA A 152 -13.87 34.30 -13.46
N GLY A 153 -12.94 34.80 -12.64
CA GLY A 153 -12.76 36.22 -12.32
C GLY A 153 -13.90 36.87 -11.50
N LEU A 154 -14.97 36.13 -11.17
CA LEU A 154 -16.06 36.64 -10.34
C LEU A 154 -15.78 36.42 -8.86
N THR A 155 -16.32 37.31 -8.02
CA THR A 155 -16.29 37.15 -6.57
C THR A 155 -17.49 36.32 -6.10
N ALA A 156 -17.19 35.29 -5.32
CA ALA A 156 -18.13 34.52 -4.54
C ALA A 156 -18.25 35.10 -3.12
N GLU A 157 -19.47 35.14 -2.61
CA GLU A 157 -19.76 35.41 -1.20
C GLU A 157 -20.18 34.11 -0.51
N TYR A 158 -19.47 33.74 0.53
CA TYR A 158 -19.80 32.62 1.38
C TYR A 158 -20.39 33.13 2.69
N LYS A 159 -21.65 32.80 2.95
CA LYS A 159 -22.24 32.98 4.28
C LYS A 159 -21.97 31.75 5.12
N VAL A 160 -20.95 31.82 5.96
CA VAL A 160 -20.44 30.73 6.80
C VAL A 160 -20.97 30.88 8.22
N THR A 161 -21.53 29.80 8.77
CA THR A 161 -21.90 29.66 10.18
C THR A 161 -20.94 28.66 10.80
N ILE A 162 -20.24 29.05 11.87
CA ILE A 162 -19.29 28.18 12.55
C ILE A 162 -20.03 27.40 13.63
N ASN A 163 -20.07 26.09 13.54
CA ASN A 163 -20.80 25.24 14.48
C ASN A 163 -19.95 24.92 15.72
N TYR A 164 -18.70 24.50 15.52
CA TYR A 164 -17.72 24.20 16.57
C TYR A 164 -16.31 24.04 15.98
N ILE A 165 -15.29 24.09 16.84
CA ILE A 165 -13.93 23.66 16.53
C ILE A 165 -13.81 22.18 16.92
N SER A 166 -13.32 21.35 16.01
CA SER A 166 -13.09 19.92 16.21
C SER A 166 -11.71 19.70 16.81
N VAL A 167 -11.67 19.24 18.06
CA VAL A 167 -10.42 19.02 18.81
C VAL A 167 -10.19 17.52 18.96
N THR A 168 -9.12 17.02 18.34
CA THR A 168 -8.70 15.62 18.48
C THR A 168 -7.60 15.54 19.52
N THR A 169 -7.83 14.77 20.59
CA THR A 169 -6.87 14.55 21.67
C THR A 169 -6.41 13.11 21.66
N VAL A 170 -5.09 12.90 21.58
CA VAL A 170 -4.47 11.59 21.78
C VAL A 170 -4.43 11.32 23.28
N PRO A 171 -5.10 10.27 23.80
CA PRO A 171 -5.04 9.94 25.22
C PRO A 171 -3.65 9.49 25.64
N GLU A 172 -3.31 9.72 26.91
CA GLU A 172 -2.09 9.16 27.51
C GLU A 172 -2.18 7.63 27.65
N TYR A 173 -1.05 6.95 27.46
CA TYR A 173 -0.95 5.52 27.65
C TYR A 173 -1.08 5.16 29.14
N THR A 174 -2.25 4.68 29.53
CA THR A 174 -2.61 4.40 30.92
C THR A 174 -3.44 3.11 31.03
N ASP A 175 -3.45 2.49 32.22
CA ASP A 175 -4.26 1.28 32.49
C ASP A 175 -5.75 1.48 32.13
N ALA A 176 -6.26 2.68 32.36
CA ALA A 176 -7.65 3.03 32.05
C ALA A 176 -7.91 3.06 30.54
N LEU A 177 -6.98 3.60 29.75
CA LEU A 177 -7.05 3.58 28.30
C LEU A 177 -6.99 2.14 27.78
N VAL A 178 -5.98 1.37 28.22
CA VAL A 178 -5.79 -0.03 27.83
C VAL A 178 -7.05 -0.84 28.09
N LYS A 179 -7.57 -0.77 29.31
CA LYS A 179 -8.79 -1.49 29.70
C LYS A 179 -10.00 -1.10 28.87
N LYS A 180 -10.15 0.19 28.52
CA LYS A 180 -11.26 0.68 27.70
C LYS A 180 -11.13 0.20 26.25
N ALA A 181 -9.94 0.34 25.66
CA ALA A 181 -9.68 0.06 24.25
C ALA A 181 -9.67 -1.43 23.91
N THR A 182 -9.33 -2.27 24.88
CA THR A 182 -9.27 -3.73 24.74
C THR A 182 -10.52 -4.43 25.30
N ASP A 183 -11.59 -3.68 25.59
CA ASP A 183 -12.82 -4.20 26.22
C ASP A 183 -12.57 -5.02 27.50
N GLY A 184 -11.47 -4.72 28.20
CA GLY A 184 -11.06 -5.36 29.45
C GLY A 184 -10.27 -6.66 29.30
N GLU A 185 -9.86 -7.04 28.08
CA GLU A 185 -8.94 -8.15 27.85
C GLU A 185 -7.59 -7.90 28.54
N TYR A 186 -7.09 -6.67 28.44
CA TYR A 186 -5.91 -6.21 29.16
C TYR A 186 -6.30 -5.16 30.20
N THR A 187 -5.68 -5.19 31.38
CA THR A 187 -6.05 -4.28 32.49
C THR A 187 -4.92 -3.40 32.97
N THR A 188 -3.69 -3.66 32.53
CA THR A 188 -2.50 -2.87 32.87
C THR A 188 -1.72 -2.52 31.61
N THR A 189 -1.00 -1.40 31.64
CA THR A 189 -0.05 -1.04 30.56
C THR A 189 1.04 -2.07 30.40
N ASP A 190 1.51 -2.70 31.48
CA ASP A 190 2.59 -3.68 31.44
C ASP A 190 2.16 -4.94 30.65
N ASP A 191 0.97 -5.48 30.93
CA ASP A 191 0.44 -6.64 30.23
C ASP A 191 0.23 -6.33 28.74
N TYR A 192 -0.29 -5.14 28.43
CA TYR A 192 -0.55 -4.76 27.04
C TYR A 192 0.74 -4.40 26.28
N THR A 193 1.73 -3.81 26.94
CA THR A 193 3.06 -3.59 26.34
C THR A 193 3.77 -4.91 26.03
N ALA A 194 3.60 -5.93 26.87
CA ALA A 194 4.10 -7.27 26.57
C ALA A 194 3.44 -7.87 25.32
N HIS A 195 2.12 -7.73 25.20
CA HIS A 195 1.39 -8.14 23.99
C HIS A 195 1.83 -7.37 22.74
N LEU A 196 1.92 -6.04 22.81
CA LEU A 196 2.44 -5.24 21.70
C LEU A 196 3.85 -5.65 21.29
N LYS A 197 4.69 -6.05 22.25
CA LYS A 197 6.03 -6.56 21.96
C LYS A 197 5.98 -7.91 21.23
N GLU A 198 5.05 -8.79 21.58
CA GLU A 198 4.84 -10.06 20.86
C GLU A 198 4.36 -9.82 19.42
N ASP A 199 3.44 -8.87 19.21
CA ASP A 199 2.97 -8.48 17.89
C ASP A 199 4.10 -7.89 17.05
N VAL A 200 4.88 -6.96 17.61
CA VAL A 200 6.05 -6.38 16.95
C VAL A 200 7.10 -7.44 16.64
N GLN A 201 7.34 -8.39 17.55
CA GLN A 201 8.26 -9.51 17.29
C GLN A 201 7.78 -10.37 16.14
N LYS A 202 6.48 -10.69 16.10
CA LYS A 202 5.88 -11.46 15.01
C LYS A 202 6.03 -10.73 13.67
N ASP A 203 5.77 -9.44 13.62
CA ASP A 203 5.91 -8.64 12.41
C ASP A 203 7.38 -8.56 11.94
N LYS A 204 8.33 -8.39 12.88
CA LYS A 204 9.77 -8.40 12.57
C LYS A 204 10.23 -9.77 12.07
N ASP A 205 9.77 -10.85 12.70
CA ASP A 205 10.10 -12.22 12.28
C ASP A 205 9.55 -12.49 10.88
N ASP A 206 8.27 -12.19 10.64
CA ASP A 206 7.60 -12.38 9.35
C ASP A 206 8.27 -11.54 8.24
N SER A 207 8.63 -10.29 8.53
CA SER A 207 9.34 -9.41 7.59
C SER A 207 10.77 -9.88 7.31
N ALA A 208 11.52 -10.29 8.33
CA ALA A 208 12.88 -10.76 8.16
C ALA A 208 12.93 -12.09 7.39
N ASP A 209 11.99 -13.00 7.68
CA ASP A 209 11.80 -14.25 6.94
C ASP A 209 11.52 -14.03 5.46
N GLU A 210 10.76 -12.99 5.12
CA GLU A 210 10.45 -12.60 3.74
C GLU A 210 11.67 -11.98 3.06
N THR A 211 12.36 -11.05 3.71
CA THR A 211 13.61 -10.47 3.21
C THR A 211 14.67 -11.53 2.95
N ASP A 212 14.84 -12.48 3.87
CA ASP A 212 15.80 -13.58 3.73
C ASP A 212 15.47 -14.47 2.52
N ARG A 213 14.19 -14.85 2.38
CA ARG A 213 13.70 -15.65 1.24
C ARG A 213 13.91 -14.93 -0.09
N THR A 214 13.56 -13.65 -0.16
CA THR A 214 13.77 -12.80 -1.34
C THR A 214 15.25 -12.68 -1.69
N SER A 215 16.12 -12.46 -0.70
CA SER A 215 17.57 -12.37 -0.89
C SER A 215 18.15 -13.66 -1.46
N VAL A 216 17.74 -14.81 -0.90
CA VAL A 216 18.16 -16.13 -1.39
C VAL A 216 17.70 -16.38 -2.83
N LEU A 217 16.45 -16.05 -3.18
CA LEU A 217 15.96 -16.21 -4.55
C LEU A 217 16.72 -15.32 -5.54
N LYS A 218 16.96 -14.06 -5.16
CA LYS A 218 17.74 -13.10 -5.96
C LYS A 218 19.17 -13.59 -6.18
N ALA A 219 19.83 -14.12 -5.15
CA ALA A 219 21.17 -14.70 -5.26
C ALA A 219 21.24 -15.90 -6.23
N VAL A 220 20.15 -16.65 -6.38
CA VAL A 220 20.02 -17.67 -7.43
C VAL A 220 19.82 -17.03 -8.79
N GLU A 221 18.89 -16.07 -8.90
CA GLU A 221 18.57 -15.37 -10.14
C GLU A 221 19.81 -14.76 -10.80
N GLU A 222 20.69 -14.13 -10.01
CA GLU A 222 21.94 -13.51 -10.49
C GLU A 222 22.92 -14.49 -11.13
N LYS A 223 22.80 -15.80 -10.84
CA LYS A 223 23.62 -16.87 -11.42
C LYS A 223 22.98 -17.49 -12.67
N VAL A 224 21.76 -17.09 -13.03
CA VAL A 224 20.99 -17.66 -14.13
C VAL A 224 21.22 -16.87 -15.41
N THR A 225 21.50 -17.60 -16.49
CA THR A 225 21.46 -17.04 -17.85
C THR A 225 20.09 -17.34 -18.46
N PHE A 226 19.35 -16.29 -18.79
CA PHE A 226 18.06 -16.38 -19.46
C PHE A 226 18.26 -16.46 -20.98
N ASP A 227 17.78 -17.54 -21.60
CA ASP A 227 17.93 -17.75 -23.04
C ASP A 227 16.92 -16.91 -23.84
N LYS A 228 15.73 -16.69 -23.27
CA LYS A 228 14.60 -15.94 -23.84
C LYS A 228 13.59 -15.60 -22.75
N TYR A 229 12.60 -14.78 -23.08
CA TYR A 229 11.43 -14.55 -22.24
C TYR A 229 10.15 -15.09 -22.93
N PRO A 230 9.09 -15.34 -22.16
CA PRO A 230 7.77 -15.61 -22.72
C PRO A 230 7.17 -14.31 -23.29
N GLU A 231 7.60 -13.91 -24.50
CA GLU A 231 7.29 -12.60 -25.10
C GLU A 231 5.79 -12.27 -25.19
N ASP A 232 4.95 -13.27 -25.50
CA ASP A 232 3.50 -13.08 -25.58
C ASP A 232 2.92 -12.73 -24.19
N GLU A 233 3.46 -13.32 -23.13
CA GLU A 233 3.07 -13.03 -21.75
C GLU A 233 3.59 -11.68 -21.29
N VAL A 234 4.84 -11.34 -21.62
CA VAL A 234 5.41 -10.02 -21.35
C VAL A 234 4.52 -8.94 -21.97
N ALA A 235 4.23 -9.05 -23.26
CA ALA A 235 3.40 -8.09 -23.98
C ALA A 235 1.99 -7.99 -23.37
N SER A 236 1.37 -9.12 -23.02
CA SER A 236 0.05 -9.13 -22.40
C SER A 236 0.07 -8.42 -21.05
N TYR A 237 1.05 -8.71 -20.18
CA TYR A 237 1.16 -8.12 -18.85
C TYR A 237 1.40 -6.61 -18.91
N VAL A 238 2.30 -6.16 -19.79
CA VAL A 238 2.53 -4.72 -20.02
C VAL A 238 1.23 -4.05 -20.49
N GLN A 239 0.49 -4.67 -21.42
CA GLN A 239 -0.77 -4.12 -21.89
C GLN A 239 -1.83 -3.99 -20.78
N SER A 240 -1.92 -4.98 -19.89
CA SER A 240 -2.83 -4.90 -18.74
C SER A 240 -2.43 -3.81 -17.76
N MET A 241 -1.13 -3.67 -17.46
CA MET A 241 -0.65 -2.57 -16.61
C MET A 241 -1.00 -1.20 -17.21
N VAL A 242 -0.75 -0.99 -18.51
CA VAL A 242 -1.13 0.25 -19.21
C VAL A 242 -2.63 0.49 -19.14
N SER A 243 -3.44 -0.55 -19.33
CA SER A 243 -4.91 -0.45 -19.27
C SER A 243 -5.42 -0.08 -17.89
N ASN A 244 -4.79 -0.62 -16.83
CA ASN A 244 -5.08 -0.28 -15.45
C ASN A 244 -4.74 1.18 -15.14
N VAL A 245 -3.58 1.66 -15.60
CA VAL A 245 -3.16 3.06 -15.42
C VAL A 245 -4.10 4.01 -16.16
N ARG A 246 -4.53 3.68 -17.39
CA ARG A 246 -5.52 4.48 -18.12
C ARG A 246 -6.86 4.53 -17.40
N SER A 247 -7.32 3.38 -16.89
CA SER A 247 -8.56 3.31 -16.11
C SER A 247 -8.47 4.12 -14.81
N ALA A 248 -7.30 4.13 -14.16
CA ALA A 248 -7.04 4.98 -13.01
C ALA A 248 -7.06 6.46 -13.38
N ALA A 249 -6.43 6.86 -14.49
CA ALA A 249 -6.48 8.23 -15.00
C ALA A 249 -7.92 8.72 -15.25
N ASP A 250 -8.73 7.90 -15.92
CA ASP A 250 -10.14 8.19 -16.18
C ASP A 250 -10.92 8.38 -14.86
N ASN A 251 -10.69 7.55 -13.86
CA ASN A 251 -11.32 7.67 -12.54
C ASN A 251 -10.90 8.95 -11.80
N TYR A 252 -9.66 9.42 -12.01
CA TYR A 252 -9.17 10.69 -11.50
C TYR A 252 -9.61 11.90 -12.35
N GLY A 253 -10.24 11.67 -13.50
CA GLY A 253 -10.68 12.73 -14.41
C GLY A 253 -9.53 13.47 -15.09
N ILE A 254 -8.35 12.85 -15.18
CA ILE A 254 -7.17 13.41 -15.84
C ILE A 254 -6.74 12.51 -17.01
N ASP A 255 -6.01 13.06 -17.97
CA ASP A 255 -5.46 12.24 -19.04
C ASP A 255 -4.32 11.34 -18.55
N PHE A 256 -3.99 10.34 -19.38
CA PHE A 256 -2.97 9.35 -19.08
C PHE A 256 -1.57 9.95 -18.87
N GLU A 257 -1.20 10.99 -19.63
CA GLU A 257 0.11 11.66 -19.51
C GLU A 257 0.24 12.37 -18.16
N ALA A 258 -0.80 13.12 -17.77
CA ALA A 258 -0.86 13.80 -16.48
C ALA A 258 -0.82 12.80 -15.32
N TYR A 259 -1.55 11.69 -15.42
CA TYR A 259 -1.54 10.64 -14.39
C TYR A 259 -0.16 9.99 -14.26
N MET A 260 0.43 9.57 -15.38
CA MET A 260 1.76 8.98 -15.43
C MET A 260 2.82 9.92 -14.83
N LYS A 261 2.81 11.20 -15.21
CA LYS A 261 3.73 12.20 -14.67
C LYS A 261 3.55 12.40 -13.18
N TYR A 262 2.31 12.56 -12.72
CA TYR A 262 2.02 12.87 -11.33
C TYR A 262 2.30 11.67 -10.40
N PHE A 263 1.91 10.46 -10.80
CA PHE A 263 1.97 9.28 -9.93
C PHE A 263 3.21 8.41 -10.13
N TYR A 264 3.84 8.46 -11.31
CA TYR A 264 5.02 7.65 -11.63
C TYR A 264 6.26 8.49 -11.98
N GLY A 265 6.12 9.81 -12.17
CA GLY A 265 7.26 10.70 -12.42
C GLY A 265 7.84 10.61 -13.84
N TYR A 266 7.15 9.95 -14.78
CA TYR A 266 7.59 9.85 -16.17
C TYR A 266 7.00 10.97 -17.02
N GLU A 267 7.84 11.63 -17.80
CA GLU A 267 7.46 12.78 -18.65
C GLU A 267 6.93 12.37 -20.03
N ASP A 268 7.17 11.12 -20.45
CA ASP A 268 6.74 10.59 -21.75
C ASP A 268 6.32 9.12 -21.67
N GLU A 269 5.37 8.72 -22.53
CA GLU A 269 4.81 7.36 -22.57
C GLU A 269 5.86 6.31 -22.92
N ALA A 270 6.89 6.62 -23.73
CA ALA A 270 7.88 5.63 -24.13
C ALA A 270 8.77 5.22 -22.94
N SER A 271 9.28 6.18 -22.17
CA SER A 271 10.04 5.93 -20.95
C SER A 271 9.23 5.15 -19.91
N PHE A 272 7.92 5.44 -19.79
CA PHE A 272 7.04 4.71 -18.90
C PHE A 272 6.79 3.28 -19.38
N LEU A 273 6.59 3.05 -20.67
CA LEU A 273 6.44 1.71 -21.24
C LEU A 273 7.72 0.88 -21.06
N GLU A 274 8.90 1.49 -21.19
CA GLU A 274 10.18 0.82 -20.90
C GLU A 274 10.30 0.41 -19.43
N TYR A 275 9.87 1.28 -18.51
CA TYR A 275 9.77 0.95 -17.09
C TYR A 275 8.82 -0.23 -16.83
N LEU A 276 7.62 -0.21 -17.42
CA LEU A 276 6.66 -1.31 -17.28
C LEU A 276 7.22 -2.61 -17.87
N HIS A 277 7.88 -2.53 -19.04
CA HIS A 277 8.52 -3.68 -19.67
C HIS A 277 9.59 -4.29 -18.76
N THR A 278 10.51 -3.46 -18.23
CA THR A 278 11.56 -3.90 -17.31
C THR A 278 10.97 -4.53 -16.04
N THR A 279 9.89 -3.94 -15.51
CA THR A 279 9.17 -4.48 -14.35
C THR A 279 8.59 -5.86 -14.65
N VAL A 280 7.92 -6.03 -15.79
CA VAL A 280 7.36 -7.32 -16.21
C VAL A 280 8.46 -8.35 -16.50
N GLU A 281 9.56 -7.96 -17.11
CA GLU A 281 10.70 -8.86 -17.35
C GLU A 281 11.27 -9.40 -16.03
N ASN A 282 11.41 -8.57 -15.00
CA ASN A 282 11.88 -9.03 -13.69
C ASN A 282 10.89 -10.02 -13.06
N VAL A 283 9.58 -9.78 -13.16
CA VAL A 283 8.57 -10.77 -12.76
C VAL A 283 8.70 -12.07 -13.57
N MET A 284 9.00 -11.99 -14.87
CA MET A 284 9.21 -13.19 -15.68
C MET A 284 10.48 -13.95 -15.30
N LYS A 285 11.57 -13.26 -14.92
CA LYS A 285 12.80 -13.93 -14.44
C LYS A 285 12.50 -14.78 -13.22
N GLU A 286 11.83 -14.21 -12.22
CA GLU A 286 11.39 -14.92 -11.02
C GLU A 286 10.54 -16.14 -11.38
N LYS A 287 9.50 -15.96 -12.22
CA LYS A 287 8.65 -17.05 -12.70
C LYS A 287 9.42 -18.16 -13.40
N ILE A 288 10.43 -17.81 -14.19
CA ILE A 288 11.32 -18.75 -14.87
C ILE A 288 12.17 -19.52 -13.86
N VAL A 289 12.81 -18.82 -12.92
CA VAL A 289 13.67 -19.42 -11.89
C VAL A 289 12.89 -20.39 -11.02
N VAL A 290 11.76 -19.95 -10.47
CA VAL A 290 10.85 -20.77 -9.66
C VAL A 290 10.40 -21.99 -10.45
N SER A 291 9.97 -21.82 -11.71
CA SER A 291 9.50 -22.93 -12.53
C SER A 291 10.60 -23.96 -12.84
N CYS A 292 11.81 -23.52 -13.14
CA CYS A 292 12.96 -24.41 -13.36
C CYS A 292 13.27 -25.24 -12.11
N ILE A 293 13.42 -24.59 -10.96
CA ILE A 293 13.77 -25.27 -9.70
C ILE A 293 12.64 -26.20 -9.26
N ALA A 294 11.39 -25.75 -9.36
CA ALA A 294 10.23 -26.56 -8.99
C ALA A 294 10.12 -27.84 -9.85
N MET A 295 10.35 -27.74 -11.16
CA MET A 295 10.30 -28.89 -12.05
C MET A 295 11.46 -29.86 -11.83
N ASP A 296 12.67 -29.35 -11.59
CA ASP A 296 13.86 -30.18 -11.38
C ASP A 296 13.85 -30.97 -10.07
N ASN A 297 13.07 -30.49 -9.09
CA ASN A 297 13.05 -31.02 -7.72
C ASN A 297 11.65 -31.52 -7.28
N ASP A 298 10.68 -31.57 -8.19
CA ASP A 298 9.30 -32.02 -7.95
C ASP A 298 8.58 -31.23 -6.82
N LEU A 299 8.68 -29.90 -6.87
CA LEU A 299 8.15 -28.97 -5.86
C LEU A 299 6.88 -28.24 -6.31
N ILE A 300 6.30 -28.61 -7.47
CA ILE A 300 5.04 -28.02 -7.93
C ILE A 300 3.95 -28.28 -6.88
N ALA A 301 3.30 -27.21 -6.44
CA ALA A 301 2.30 -27.25 -5.39
C ALA A 301 1.17 -28.23 -5.67
N ASP A 302 0.74 -28.92 -4.63
CA ASP A 302 -0.47 -29.73 -4.66
C ASP A 302 -1.69 -28.95 -4.12
N ASN A 303 -2.84 -29.61 -4.03
CA ASN A 303 -4.07 -28.96 -3.54
C ASN A 303 -3.99 -28.55 -2.06
N ALA A 304 -3.20 -29.25 -1.24
CA ALA A 304 -3.01 -28.90 0.16
C ALA A 304 -2.14 -27.63 0.26
N ASP A 305 -1.09 -27.53 -0.54
CA ASP A 305 -0.23 -26.34 -0.61
C ASP A 305 -1.03 -25.11 -1.05
N ILE A 306 -1.84 -25.22 -2.11
CA ILE A 306 -2.70 -24.12 -2.59
C ILE A 306 -3.69 -23.68 -1.51
N LYS A 307 -4.27 -24.64 -0.79
CA LYS A 307 -5.20 -24.33 0.31
C LYS A 307 -4.48 -23.62 1.46
N ALA A 308 -3.27 -24.05 1.81
CA ALA A 308 -2.46 -23.40 2.83
C ALA A 308 -2.08 -21.97 2.41
N TYR A 309 -1.65 -21.78 1.16
CA TYR A 309 -1.34 -20.46 0.63
C TYR A 309 -2.58 -19.54 0.61
N ARG A 310 -3.74 -20.06 0.19
CA ARG A 310 -5.00 -19.31 0.25
C ARG A 310 -5.34 -18.86 1.67
N GLN A 311 -5.17 -19.73 2.67
CA GLN A 311 -5.37 -19.35 4.07
C GLN A 311 -4.37 -18.27 4.51
N LYS A 312 -3.09 -18.41 4.14
CA LYS A 312 -2.05 -17.39 4.39
C LYS A 312 -2.44 -16.02 3.82
N VAL A 313 -2.97 -15.98 2.59
CA VAL A 313 -3.49 -14.75 1.95
C VAL A 313 -4.68 -14.20 2.74
N MET A 314 -5.62 -15.04 3.17
CA MET A 314 -6.76 -14.58 3.97
C MET A 314 -6.33 -13.98 5.31
N ASP A 315 -5.44 -14.66 6.02
CA ASP A 315 -4.96 -14.24 7.34
C ASP A 315 -4.16 -12.94 7.25
N LYS A 316 -3.22 -12.84 6.30
CA LYS A 316 -2.39 -11.63 6.09
C LYS A 316 -3.20 -10.40 5.67
N ASN A 317 -4.32 -10.60 4.97
CA ASN A 317 -5.11 -9.51 4.40
C ASN A 317 -6.48 -9.32 5.08
N ASN A 318 -6.72 -10.03 6.19
CA ASN A 318 -7.98 -10.06 6.92
C ASN A 318 -9.20 -10.29 6.01
N LEU A 319 -9.08 -11.22 5.06
CA LEU A 319 -10.17 -11.60 4.15
C LEU A 319 -11.02 -12.69 4.80
N GLU A 320 -12.34 -12.61 4.64
CA GLU A 320 -13.27 -13.47 5.37
C GLU A 320 -13.58 -14.78 4.65
N ASN A 321 -13.37 -14.86 3.33
CA ASN A 321 -13.78 -16.00 2.52
C ASN A 321 -12.98 -16.12 1.21
N ASP A 322 -13.04 -17.31 0.62
CA ASP A 322 -12.36 -17.65 -0.64
C ASP A 322 -12.72 -16.70 -1.80
N SER A 323 -13.98 -16.24 -1.87
CA SER A 323 -14.41 -15.34 -2.94
C SER A 323 -13.78 -13.96 -2.84
N ASP A 324 -13.32 -13.54 -1.66
CA ASP A 324 -12.55 -12.31 -1.51
C ASP A 324 -11.12 -12.49 -2.03
N VAL A 325 -10.53 -13.67 -1.86
CA VAL A 325 -9.22 -14.00 -2.46
C VAL A 325 -9.31 -14.02 -4.00
N ASP A 326 -10.38 -14.62 -4.54
CA ASP A 326 -10.58 -14.77 -5.98
C ASP A 326 -10.74 -13.43 -6.72
N LYS A 327 -11.00 -12.32 -6.00
CA LYS A 327 -11.01 -10.97 -6.58
C LYS A 327 -9.62 -10.49 -7.00
N TYR A 328 -8.58 -11.03 -6.36
CA TYR A 328 -7.19 -10.58 -6.53
C TYR A 328 -6.31 -11.64 -7.17
N TYR A 329 -6.62 -12.93 -6.98
CA TYR A 329 -5.80 -14.05 -7.45
C TYR A 329 -6.63 -15.03 -8.28
N SER A 330 -6.12 -15.38 -9.46
CA SER A 330 -6.64 -16.52 -10.22
C SER A 330 -6.17 -17.85 -9.61
N GLU A 331 -6.82 -18.96 -9.97
CA GLU A 331 -6.35 -20.29 -9.57
C GLU A 331 -4.90 -20.55 -10.02
N SER A 332 -4.51 -20.06 -11.20
CA SER A 332 -3.13 -20.17 -11.69
C SER A 332 -2.14 -19.34 -10.90
N ASP A 333 -2.55 -18.20 -10.36
CA ASP A 333 -1.70 -17.36 -9.50
C ASP A 333 -1.48 -18.05 -8.16
N LEU A 334 -2.56 -18.54 -7.53
CA LEU A 334 -2.46 -19.28 -6.27
C LEU A 334 -1.60 -20.54 -6.40
N MET A 335 -1.71 -21.26 -7.51
CA MET A 335 -0.84 -22.40 -7.82
C MET A 335 0.63 -21.98 -7.97
N PHE A 336 0.88 -20.87 -8.67
CA PHE A 336 2.24 -20.36 -8.85
C PHE A 336 2.85 -19.97 -7.50
N TYR A 337 2.17 -19.15 -6.71
CA TYR A 337 2.69 -18.66 -5.44
C TYR A 337 2.82 -19.77 -4.38
N ALA A 338 1.90 -20.75 -4.35
CA ALA A 338 2.09 -21.93 -3.51
C ALA A 338 3.32 -22.76 -3.93
N THR A 339 3.60 -22.85 -5.24
CA THR A 339 4.81 -23.53 -5.75
C THR A 339 6.07 -22.73 -5.41
N GLU A 340 5.99 -21.40 -5.48
CA GLU A 340 7.07 -20.52 -5.07
C GLU A 340 7.42 -20.68 -3.60
N GLU A 341 6.44 -20.76 -2.69
CA GLU A 341 6.68 -21.07 -1.28
C GLU A 341 7.44 -22.39 -1.10
N ASN A 342 7.04 -23.45 -1.81
CA ASN A 342 7.76 -24.73 -1.80
C ASN A 342 9.22 -24.59 -2.30
N VAL A 343 9.45 -23.77 -3.33
CA VAL A 343 10.80 -23.48 -3.85
C VAL A 343 11.61 -22.67 -2.84
N LEU A 344 11.04 -21.61 -2.26
CA LEU A 344 11.70 -20.77 -1.26
C LEU A 344 12.08 -21.59 -0.03
N ASP A 345 11.17 -22.42 0.50
CA ASP A 345 11.48 -23.32 1.61
C ASP A 345 12.56 -24.34 1.23
N TYR A 346 12.54 -24.86 0.00
CA TYR A 346 13.60 -25.74 -0.50
C TYR A 346 14.97 -25.05 -0.54
N LEU A 347 15.01 -23.79 -0.98
CA LEU A 347 16.23 -22.98 -1.06
C LEU A 347 16.73 -22.59 0.33
N MET A 348 15.87 -22.05 1.20
CA MET A 348 16.20 -21.65 2.56
C MET A 348 16.80 -22.81 3.37
N ASN A 349 16.27 -24.03 3.22
CA ASN A 349 16.82 -25.23 3.88
C ASN A 349 18.23 -25.63 3.40
N ARG A 350 18.72 -25.04 2.31
CA ARG A 350 20.04 -25.27 1.72
C ARG A 350 20.96 -24.06 1.79
N SER A 351 20.42 -22.92 2.19
CA SER A 351 21.18 -21.68 2.33
C SER A 351 21.96 -21.66 3.64
N VAL A 352 23.09 -20.96 3.65
CA VAL A 352 23.97 -20.78 4.80
C VAL A 352 23.95 -19.31 5.20
N GLN A 353 23.69 -19.05 6.48
CA GLN A 353 23.77 -17.70 7.02
C GLN A 353 25.23 -17.25 7.12
N VAL A 354 25.51 -16.03 6.68
CA VAL A 354 26.82 -15.38 6.82
C VAL A 354 26.69 -14.05 7.54
N GLU A 355 27.78 -13.60 8.16
CA GLU A 355 27.81 -12.28 8.82
C GLU A 355 27.78 -11.16 7.79
N ALA A 356 27.06 -10.08 8.09
CA ALA A 356 27.03 -8.88 7.28
C ALA A 356 28.45 -8.30 7.12
N THR A 357 28.85 -8.02 5.88
CA THR A 357 30.09 -7.28 5.60
C THR A 357 29.84 -5.77 5.69
N ALA A 358 30.92 -4.98 5.76
CA ALA A 358 30.81 -3.51 5.77
C ALA A 358 30.13 -2.93 4.50
N THR A 359 30.07 -3.71 3.41
CA THR A 359 29.36 -3.34 2.17
C THR A 359 27.85 -3.55 2.32
N ASP A 360 27.42 -4.67 2.92
CA ASP A 360 26.00 -5.01 3.09
C ASP A 360 25.28 -4.03 4.03
N ALA A 361 26.01 -3.52 5.04
CA ALA A 361 25.50 -2.49 5.95
C ALA A 361 25.24 -1.13 5.26
N SER A 362 25.87 -0.87 4.11
CA SER A 362 25.68 0.38 3.35
C SER A 362 24.46 0.33 2.45
N GLU A 363 24.08 -0.83 1.93
CA GLU A 363 22.89 -0.98 1.06
C GLU A 363 21.60 -1.00 1.90
N ALA A 364 21.61 -1.66 3.07
CA ALA A 364 20.49 -1.63 4.01
C ALA A 364 20.13 -0.22 4.50
N ALA A 365 21.12 0.67 4.66
CA ALA A 365 20.91 2.05 5.09
C ALA A 365 20.37 2.99 4.01
N THR A 366 20.26 2.52 2.76
CA THR A 366 19.72 3.30 1.63
C THR A 366 18.30 2.90 1.23
N GLU A 367 17.76 1.83 1.81
CA GLU A 367 16.40 1.34 1.58
C GLU A 367 15.40 1.68 2.71
N GLU A 368 15.87 2.21 3.85
CA GLU A 368 15.06 2.94 4.86
C GLU A 368 14.81 4.40 4.46
#